data_AF-A0A432KH35-F1
#
_entry.id   AF-A0A432KH35-F1
#
_cell.length_a   1.000
_cell.length_b   1.000
_cell.length_c   1.000
_cell.angle_alpha   90.00
_cell.angle_beta   90.00
_cell.angle_gamma   90.00
#
_symmetry.space_group_name_H-M   'P 1'
#
loop_
_entity.id
_entity.type
_entity.pdbx_description
1 polymer ?
#
loop_
_entity_poly.entity_id
_entity_poly.type
_entity_poly.pdbx_seq_one_letter_code
_entity_poly.pdbx_strand_id
1 'polypeptide(L)'
;MKYSLLLIFSLFLFNCSQNEDFDLKKEYKFTSEYTALVTVGGFAGTINRTFEKGEIFVGVDEEVDTITIRIAAHTKRNEDCPNSWCYQEFLEVPREFLELVK
;
A
#
# COMPACT_ATOMS: atom_id res chain seq x y z
N MET A 1 2.72 -36.71 39.48
CA MET A 1 2.91 -35.24 39.41
C MET A 1 4.29 -35.01 38.82
N LYS A 2 4.53 -34.29 37.73
CA LYS A 2 3.75 -33.34 36.93
C LYS A 2 4.45 -33.32 35.56
N TYR A 3 3.70 -33.47 34.47
CA TYR A 3 4.15 -33.06 33.15
C TYR A 3 4.42 -31.55 33.17
N SER A 4 5.53 -31.06 32.62
CA SER A 4 5.55 -29.75 31.96
C SER A 4 6.88 -29.39 31.32
N LEU A 5 6.77 -29.02 30.05
CA LEU A 5 7.57 -27.99 29.35
C LEU A 5 8.91 -28.43 28.75
N LEU A 6 8.84 -29.48 27.92
CA LEU A 6 9.40 -29.38 26.56
C LEU A 6 8.55 -28.37 25.75
N LEU A 7 9.14 -27.72 24.76
CA LEU A 7 8.54 -26.79 23.78
C LEU A 7 8.24 -25.37 24.29
N ILE A 8 9.22 -24.47 24.15
CA ILE A 8 9.13 -23.20 23.37
C ILE A 8 10.58 -22.86 22.97
N PHE A 9 11.26 -23.67 22.15
CA PHE A 9 11.30 -23.50 20.69
C PHE A 9 11.15 -22.03 20.27
N SER A 10 12.30 -21.38 20.09
CA SER A 10 12.61 -20.51 18.94
C SER A 10 11.38 -19.88 18.28
N LEU A 11 10.96 -18.73 18.77
CA LEU A 11 10.02 -17.91 18.03
C LEU A 11 10.50 -16.46 18.03
N PHE A 12 11.04 -16.14 16.85
CA PHE A 12 11.04 -14.85 16.19
C PHE A 12 12.11 -13.83 16.59
N LEU A 13 13.28 -14.06 15.99
CA LEU A 13 13.97 -12.99 15.26
C LEU A 13 12.98 -12.36 14.27
N PHE A 14 12.19 -11.38 14.71
CA PHE A 14 11.56 -10.44 13.79
C PHE A 14 12.66 -9.51 13.29
N ASN A 15 13.35 -9.98 12.27
CA ASN A 15 14.10 -9.14 11.35
C ASN A 15 13.07 -8.24 10.67
N CYS A 16 12.84 -7.05 11.22
CA CYS A 16 12.10 -6.01 10.52
C CYS A 16 13.07 -5.40 9.50
N SER A 17 13.23 -6.04 8.35
CA SER A 17 13.87 -5.37 7.22
C SER A 17 12.87 -4.38 6.64
N GLN A 18 12.94 -3.12 7.09
CA GLN A 18 12.45 -2.03 6.26
C GLN A 18 13.51 -1.79 5.19
N ASN A 19 13.51 -2.63 4.17
CA ASN A 19 14.22 -2.36 2.93
C ASN A 19 13.19 -2.50 1.83
N GLU A 20 12.73 -1.37 1.35
CA GLU A 20 12.35 -1.18 -0.05
C GLU A 20 12.37 0.33 -0.24
N ASP A 21 13.57 0.83 -0.55
CA ASP A 21 13.72 2.15 -1.11
C ASP A 21 12.78 2.24 -2.31
N PHE A 22 11.69 2.97 -2.14
CA PHE A 22 10.80 3.44 -3.20
C PHE A 22 11.55 4.37 -4.17
N ASP A 23 12.87 4.23 -4.35
CA ASP A 23 13.78 5.17 -5.03
C ASP A 23 13.77 5.03 -6.55
N LEU A 24 13.06 4.05 -7.09
CA LEU A 24 12.75 3.94 -8.52
C LEU A 24 11.32 4.41 -8.82
N LYS A 25 10.97 5.62 -8.35
CA LYS A 25 9.64 6.25 -8.53
C LYS A 25 9.35 6.49 -10.01
N LYS A 26 8.59 5.60 -10.62
CA LYS A 26 7.98 5.82 -11.95
C LYS A 26 6.64 6.51 -11.79
N GLU A 27 6.27 7.33 -12.76
CA GLU A 27 4.94 7.96 -12.82
C GLU A 27 4.01 7.17 -13.74
N TYR A 28 2.82 6.85 -13.25
CA TYR A 28 1.80 6.11 -13.98
C TYR A 28 0.54 6.95 -14.10
N LYS A 29 -0.08 6.91 -15.28
CA LYS A 29 -1.32 7.64 -15.56
C LYS A 29 -2.47 6.68 -15.82
N PHE A 30 -3.63 6.96 -15.24
CA PHE A 30 -4.85 6.22 -15.52
C PHE A 30 -5.32 6.42 -16.97
N THR A 31 -5.49 5.33 -17.71
CA THR A 31 -5.93 5.33 -19.12
C THR A 31 -7.47 5.31 -19.25
N SER A 32 -8.16 4.84 -18.21
CA SER A 32 -9.60 4.89 -18.01
C SER A 32 -9.94 5.12 -16.55
N GLU A 33 -11.21 5.38 -16.26
CA GLU A 33 -11.69 5.42 -14.86
C GLU A 33 -11.49 4.06 -14.19
N TYR A 34 -11.10 4.09 -12.92
CA TYR A 34 -10.93 2.90 -12.09
C TYR A 34 -11.53 3.16 -10.71
N THR A 35 -12.39 2.28 -10.21
CA THR A 35 -12.97 2.44 -8.87
C THR A 35 -12.51 1.32 -7.98
N ALA A 36 -11.95 1.68 -6.82
CA ALA A 36 -11.49 0.74 -5.82
C ALA A 36 -11.95 1.14 -4.42
N LEU A 37 -12.06 0.15 -3.55
CA LEU A 37 -12.21 0.37 -2.13
C LEU A 37 -10.86 0.83 -1.57
N VAL A 38 -10.85 2.00 -0.92
CA VAL A 38 -9.67 2.55 -0.26
C VAL A 38 -9.97 2.86 1.19
N THR A 39 -9.02 2.59 2.07
CA THR A 39 -9.12 2.99 3.48
C THR A 39 -8.69 4.44 3.64
N VAL A 40 -9.57 5.28 4.20
CA VAL A 40 -9.28 6.68 4.50
C VAL A 40 -9.39 6.94 6.01
N GLY A 41 -8.36 7.58 6.57
CA GLY A 41 -8.23 8.02 7.97
C GLY A 41 -9.50 8.13 8.81
N GLY A 42 -9.62 7.36 9.89
CA GLY A 42 -10.52 7.65 11.02
C GLY A 42 -11.89 6.96 10.97
N PHE A 43 -12.95 7.64 11.42
CA PHE A 43 -14.33 7.11 11.54
C PHE A 43 -14.98 6.77 10.17
N ALA A 44 -14.40 7.23 9.06
CA ALA A 44 -14.93 7.06 7.71
C ALA A 44 -14.76 5.63 7.14
N GLY A 45 -13.78 4.87 7.61
CA GLY A 45 -13.58 3.48 7.20
C GLY A 45 -13.12 3.31 5.74
N THR A 46 -13.68 2.30 5.07
CA THR A 46 -13.38 2.00 3.65
C THR A 46 -14.40 2.69 2.75
N ILE A 47 -13.93 3.44 1.76
CA ILE A 47 -14.78 4.15 0.80
C ILE A 47 -14.48 3.67 -0.61
N ASN A 48 -15.47 3.75 -1.51
CA ASN A 48 -15.19 3.67 -2.94
C ASN A 48 -14.57 4.99 -3.41
N ARG A 49 -13.35 4.91 -3.93
CA ARG A 49 -12.69 6.01 -4.63
C ARG A 49 -12.65 5.69 -6.12
N THR A 50 -13.16 6.61 -6.92
CA THR A 50 -12.98 6.59 -8.37
C THR A 50 -11.77 7.44 -8.72
N PHE A 51 -10.82 6.83 -9.42
CA PHE A 51 -9.65 7.46 -10.01
C PHE A 51 -10.01 7.83 -11.45
N GLU A 52 -9.90 9.11 -11.79
CA GLU A 52 -10.27 9.63 -13.10
C GLU A 52 -9.20 9.30 -14.15
N LYS A 53 -9.65 9.16 -15.40
CA LYS A 53 -8.74 9.06 -16.54
C LYS A 53 -7.83 10.30 -16.58
N GLY A 54 -6.52 10.07 -16.63
CA GLY A 54 -5.52 11.12 -16.66
C GLY A 54 -4.91 11.48 -15.31
N GLU A 55 -5.44 10.96 -14.19
CA GLU A 55 -4.75 11.10 -12.89
C GLU A 55 -3.39 10.40 -12.93
N ILE A 56 -2.38 11.03 -12.32
CA ILE A 56 -0.99 10.55 -12.30
C ILE A 56 -0.58 10.25 -10.86
N PHE A 57 0.02 9.08 -10.66
CA PHE A 57 0.54 8.63 -9.38
C PHE A 57 1.95 8.09 -9.52
N VAL A 58 2.71 8.19 -8.43
CA VAL A 58 3.99 7.48 -8.32
C VAL A 58 3.71 6.03 -7.97
N GLY A 59 4.40 5.10 -8.62
CA GLY A 59 4.27 3.67 -8.33
C GLY A 59 5.55 2.88 -8.61
N VAL A 60 5.47 1.60 -8.27
CA VAL A 60 6.48 0.60 -8.61
C VAL A 60 5.80 -0.54 -9.36
N ASP A 61 6.53 -1.04 -10.35
CA ASP A 61 6.12 -2.12 -11.22
C ASP A 61 7.00 -3.33 -10.90
N GLU A 62 6.56 -4.07 -9.89
CA GLU A 62 7.25 -5.26 -9.36
C GLU A 62 6.50 -6.56 -9.69
N GLU A 63 5.23 -6.46 -10.07
CA GLU A 63 4.36 -7.60 -10.36
C GLU A 63 4.04 -7.74 -11.84
N VAL A 64 3.67 -8.96 -12.26
CA VAL A 64 3.36 -9.25 -13.67
C VAL A 64 2.07 -8.52 -14.09
N ASP A 65 1.03 -8.61 -13.27
CA ASP A 65 -0.33 -8.21 -13.66
C ASP A 65 -0.79 -6.88 -13.05
N THR A 66 -0.11 -6.39 -12.02
CA THR A 66 -0.48 -5.18 -11.29
C THR A 66 0.68 -4.17 -11.23
N ILE A 67 0.34 -2.92 -10.98
CA ILE A 67 1.28 -1.85 -10.62
C ILE A 67 0.82 -1.29 -9.27
N THR A 68 1.74 -1.18 -8.33
CA THR A 68 1.46 -0.63 -7.00
C THR A 68 1.67 0.88 -7.03
N ILE A 69 0.59 1.64 -6.93
CA ILE A 69 0.63 3.11 -6.88
C ILE A 69 0.49 3.63 -5.45
N ARG A 70 1.13 4.76 -5.15
CA ARG A 70 1.01 5.47 -3.87
C ARG A 70 -0.16 6.45 -3.93
N ILE A 71 -1.25 6.17 -3.23
CA ILE A 71 -2.50 6.95 -3.25
C ILE A 71 -2.60 7.98 -2.11
N ALA A 72 -1.69 7.92 -1.13
CA ALA A 72 -1.57 8.93 -0.08
C ALA A 72 -0.12 9.41 0.04
N ALA A 73 0.09 10.72 -0.06
CA ALA A 73 1.38 11.33 0.27
C ALA A 73 1.54 11.42 1.80
N HIS A 74 2.76 11.26 2.34
CA HIS A 74 3.03 11.57 3.74
C HIS A 74 2.79 13.07 3.96
N THR A 75 1.62 13.39 4.52
CA THR A 75 1.29 14.73 5.00
C THR A 75 1.34 14.69 6.53
N LYS A 76 1.53 15.83 7.20
CA LYS A 76 1.45 15.91 8.68
C LYS A 76 0.19 15.26 9.25
N ARG A 77 -0.94 15.35 8.52
CA ARG A 77 -2.21 14.69 8.86
C ARG A 77 -2.13 13.16 8.82
N ASN A 78 -1.30 12.61 7.96
CA ASN A 78 -1.03 11.17 7.85
C ASN A 78 0.08 10.73 8.82
N GLU A 79 0.95 11.65 9.29
CA GLU A 79 1.95 11.38 10.33
C GLU A 79 1.33 11.21 11.72
N ASP A 80 0.24 11.92 12.02
CA ASP A 80 -0.53 11.80 13.28
C ASP A 80 -1.38 10.50 13.37
N CYS A 81 -1.10 9.55 12.49
CA CYS A 81 -1.78 8.27 12.41
C CYS A 81 -1.37 7.35 13.59
N PRO A 82 -2.32 6.95 14.47
CA PRO A 82 -1.99 6.19 15.67
C PRO A 82 -1.66 4.70 15.41
N ASN A 83 -1.97 4.17 14.23
CA ASN A 83 -1.70 2.79 13.85
C ASN A 83 -1.70 2.60 12.33
N SER A 84 -0.97 1.61 11.80
CA SER A 84 -0.77 1.36 10.35
C SER A 84 -2.04 1.09 9.52
N TRP A 85 -3.23 1.07 10.11
CA TRP A 85 -4.51 0.86 9.42
C TRP A 85 -5.35 2.13 9.27
N CYS A 86 -4.83 3.27 9.71
CA CYS A 86 -5.57 4.52 9.65
C CYS A 86 -5.89 4.93 8.20
N TYR A 87 -4.97 4.75 7.25
CA TYR A 87 -5.19 5.05 5.83
C TYR A 87 -4.41 4.05 4.97
N GLN A 88 -4.90 3.86 3.74
CA GLN A 88 -4.22 3.06 2.74
C GLN A 88 -3.23 3.95 1.98
N GLU A 89 -1.94 3.62 2.08
CA GLU A 89 -0.88 4.36 1.40
C GLU A 89 -0.68 3.91 -0.05
N PHE A 90 -0.84 2.61 -0.30
CA PHE A 90 -0.58 1.96 -1.57
C PHE A 90 -1.82 1.22 -2.09
N LEU A 91 -1.96 1.16 -3.41
CA LEU A 91 -3.01 0.44 -4.09
C LEU A 91 -2.42 -0.34 -5.26
N GLU A 92 -2.66 -1.64 -5.29
CA GLU A 92 -2.41 -2.48 -6.45
C GLU A 92 -3.51 -2.21 -7.49
N VAL A 93 -3.09 -1.84 -8.70
CA VAL A 93 -3.99 -1.53 -9.81
C VAL A 93 -3.65 -2.46 -10.97
N PRO A 94 -4.65 -3.10 -11.63
CA PRO A 94 -4.36 -3.93 -12.80
C PRO A 94 -3.68 -3.09 -13.88
N ARG A 95 -2.61 -3.62 -14.46
CA ARG A 95 -1.73 -2.90 -15.40
C ARG A 95 -2.48 -2.28 -16.59
N GLU A 96 -3.56 -2.92 -17.05
CA GLU A 96 -4.40 -2.45 -18.15
C GLU A 96 -5.00 -1.05 -17.94
N PHE A 97 -5.15 -0.61 -16.69
CA PHE A 97 -5.66 0.72 -16.34
C PHE A 97 -4.59 1.81 -16.31
N LEU A 98 -3.31 1.46 -16.44
CA LEU A 98 -2.19 2.38 -16.24
C LEU A 98 -1.22 2.39 -17.42
N GLU A 99 -0.72 3.57 -17.75
CA GLU A 99 0.40 3.74 -18.68
C GLU A 99 1.58 4.41 -17.98
N LEU A 100 2.79 3.96 -18.29
CA LEU A 100 4.03 4.57 -17.81
C LEU A 100 4.22 5.94 -18.48
N VAL A 101 4.43 6.97 -17.68
CA VAL A 101 4.69 8.35 -18.13
C VAL A 101 6.18 8.67 -18.07
N LYS A 102 6.84 8.36 -16.95
CA LYS A 102 8.21 8.77 -16.67
C LYS A 102 8.94 7.78 -15.76
#